data_AF-A0AAP4B756-F1
#
_entry.id   AF-A0AAP4B756-F1
#
_cell.length_a   1.000
_cell.length_b   1.000
_cell.length_c   1.000
_cell.angle_alpha   90.00
_cell.angle_beta   90.00
_cell.angle_gamma   90.00
#
_symmetry.space_group_name_H-M   'P 1'
#
loop_
_entity.id
_entity.type
_entity.pdbx_description
1 polymer ?
#
loop_
_entity_poly.entity_id
_entity_poly.type
_entity_poly.pdbx_seq_one_letter_code
_entity_poly.pdbx_strand_id
1 'polypeptide(L)' 'MQDDYKEEAYSGFCKTLNETRTVFCEFERKDGKLCLTQADCAYGTCPHTKTCLLMNQALKEEE' A
#
# COMPACT_ATOMS: atom_id res chain seq x y z
N MET A 1 -14.78 7.88 -19.15
CA MET A 1 -14.45 6.68 -18.37
C MET A 1 -14.00 7.23 -17.03
N GLN A 2 -14.73 6.93 -15.96
CA GLN A 2 -14.35 7.39 -14.63
C GLN A 2 -13.32 6.37 -14.14
N ASP A 3 -12.04 6.75 -14.13
CA ASP A 3 -11.01 5.95 -13.49
C ASP A 3 -11.39 5.87 -12.00
N ASP A 4 -11.76 4.67 -11.53
CA ASP A 4 -12.15 4.45 -10.14
C ASP A 4 -10.87 4.36 -9.31
N TYR A 5 -10.55 5.45 -8.61
CA TYR A 5 -9.43 5.52 -7.67
C TYR A 5 -9.94 5.38 -6.24
N LYS A 6 -9.26 4.55 -5.46
CA LYS A 6 -9.54 4.28 -4.04
C LYS A 6 -8.32 4.67 -3.22
N GLU A 7 -8.50 5.51 -2.22
CA GLU A 7 -7.45 5.84 -1.24
C GLU A 7 -7.77 5.18 0.10
N GLU A 8 -6.80 4.47 0.69
CA GLU A 8 -6.94 3.87 2.01
C GLU A 8 -5.70 4.07 2.87
N ALA A 9 -5.93 4.27 4.16
CA ALA A 9 -4.88 4.44 5.15
C ALA A 9 -4.62 3.11 5.89
N TYR A 10 -3.37 2.65 5.85
CA TYR A 10 -2.93 1.47 6.59
C TYR A 10 -2.00 1.88 7.70
N SER A 11 -2.23 1.38 8.91
CA SER A 11 -1.39 1.66 10.08
C SER A 11 -0.66 0.41 10.53
N GLY A 12 0.62 0.53 10.85
CA GLY A 12 1.40 -0.59 11.35
C GLY A 12 2.87 -0.25 11.58
N PHE A 13 3.64 -1.25 11.99
CA PHE A 13 5.04 -1.07 12.33
C PHE A 13 5.94 -1.04 11.09
N CYS A 14 6.68 0.05 10.91
CA CYS A 14 7.69 0.21 9.87
C CYS A 14 9.06 -0.20 10.40
N LYS A 15 9.61 -1.30 9.88
CA LYS A 15 10.95 -1.78 10.28
C LYS A 15 12.08 -0.79 9.92
N THR A 16 11.95 -0.08 8.80
CA THR A 16 12.96 0.88 8.33
C THR A 16 13.12 2.04 9.28
N LEU A 17 12.01 2.54 9.83
CA LEU A 17 11.99 3.70 10.72
C LEU A 17 11.90 3.31 12.20
N ASN A 18 11.74 2.01 12.47
CA ASN A 18 11.60 1.44 13.80
C ASN A 18 10.48 2.10 14.63
N GLU A 19 9.38 2.46 13.97
CA GLU A 19 8.24 3.15 14.57
C GLU A 19 6.91 2.70 13.92
N THR A 20 5.80 2.97 14.60
CA THR A 20 4.47 2.80 14.02
C THR A 20 4.13 3.96 13.11
N ARG A 21 3.73 3.67 11.87
CA ARG A 21 3.33 4.68 10.89
C ARG A 21 1.98 4.35 10.26
N THR A 22 1.31 5.41 9.82
CA THR A 22 0.18 5.34 8.91
C THR A 22 0.67 5.69 7.50
N VAL A 23 0.34 4.86 6.52
CA VAL A 23 0.69 5.03 5.11
C VAL A 23 -0.61 5.10 4.32
N PHE A 24 -0.74 6.14 3.49
CA PHE A 24 -1.85 6.28 2.55
C PHE A 24 -1.50 5.55 1.26
N CYS A 25 -2.40 4.72 0.77
CA CYS A 25 -2.24 3.93 -0.44
C CYS A 25 -3.33 4.29 -1.43
N GLU A 26 -2.94 4.57 -2.66
CA GLU A 26 -3.84 4.78 -3.79
C GLU A 26 -3.89 3.51 -4.62
N PHE A 27 -5.12 3.11 -4.95
CA PHE A 27 -5.40 1.98 -5.82
C PHE A 27 -6.23 2.46 -7.00
N GLU A 28 -5.92 1.90 -8.17
CA GLU A 28 -6.68 2.12 -9.39
C GLU A 28 -7.40 0.83 -9.77
N ARG A 29 -8.69 0.92 -10.07
CA ARG A 29 -9.45 -0.24 -10.53
C ARG A 29 -9.22 -0.48 -12.02
N LYS A 30 -8.41 -1.48 -12.35
CA LYS A 30 -8.12 -1.92 -13.73
C LYS A 30 -8.76 -3.27 -13.99
N ASP A 31 -9.59 -3.34 -15.03
CA ASP A 31 -10.27 -4.58 -15.45
C ASP A 31 -11.04 -5.28 -14.30
N GLY A 32 -11.59 -4.49 -13.36
CA GLY A 32 -12.32 -4.98 -12.20
C GLY A 32 -11.47 -5.37 -10.99
N LYS A 33 -10.13 -5.29 -11.09
CA LYS A 33 -9.19 -5.54 -9.98
C LYS A 33 -8.65 -4.24 -9.42
N LEU A 34 -8.45 -4.18 -8.10
CA LEU A 34 -7.71 -3.09 -7.47
C LEU A 34 -6.22 -3.35 -7.67
N CYS A 35 -5.50 -2.35 -8.17
CA CYS A 35 -4.06 -2.40 -8.30
C CYS A 35 -3.47 -1.22 -7.54
N LEU A 36 -2.55 -1.47 -6.62
CA LEU A 36 -1.84 -0.40 -5.91
C LEU A 36 -1.00 0.41 -6.91
N THR A 37 -1.29 1.70 -7.02
CA THR A 37 -0.56 2.63 -7.90
C THR A 37 0.44 3.47 -7.11
N GLN A 38 0.06 3.91 -5.91
CA GLN A 38 0.89 4.79 -5.10
C GLN A 38 0.79 4.44 -3.61
N ALA A 39 1.88 4.67 -2.87
CA ALA A 39 1.89 4.62 -1.41
C ALA A 39 2.72 5.78 -0.86
N ASP A 40 2.29 6.39 0.23
CA ASP A 40 3.02 7.42 0.98
C ASP A 40 4.16 6.81 1.83
N CYS A 41 4.89 5.87 1.23
CA CYS A 41 6.13 5.32 1.75
C CYS A 41 6.98 4.80 0.59
N ALA A 42 8.24 4.46 0.86
CA ALA A 42 9.15 3.90 -0.15
C ALA A 42 8.86 2.41 -0.47
N TYR A 43 7.59 1.98 -0.49
CA TYR A 43 7.24 0.61 -0.87
C TYR A 43 7.68 0.32 -2.32
N GLY A 44 8.22 -0.88 -2.56
CA GLY A 44 8.85 -1.25 -3.83
C GLY A 44 10.37 -1.02 -3.88
N THR A 45 10.88 0.01 -3.20
CA THR A 45 12.33 0.27 -3.05
C THR A 45 12.84 0.00 -1.63
N CYS A 46 11.94 -0.18 -0.67
CA CYS A 46 12.27 -0.46 0.73
C CYS A 46 12.99 -1.82 0.87
N PRO A 47 14.10 -1.92 1.63
CA PRO A 47 14.81 -3.19 1.85
C PRO A 47 13.95 -4.23 2.57
N HIS A 48 12.93 -3.80 3.31
CA HIS A 48 12.03 -4.68 4.05
C HIS A 48 10.73 -5.01 3.30
N THR A 49 10.61 -4.66 2.01
CA THR A 49 9.39 -4.86 1.19
C THR A 49 8.84 -6.29 1.31
N LYS A 50 9.69 -7.32 1.24
CA LYS A 50 9.29 -8.74 1.36
C LYS A 50 8.71 -9.14 2.73
N THR A 51 8.95 -8.34 3.77
CA THR A 51 8.50 -8.63 5.15
C THR A 51 7.75 -7.45 5.77
N CYS A 52 7.25 -6.55 4.92
CA CYS A 52 6.55 -5.34 5.35
C CYS A 52 5.13 -5.69 5.78
N LEU A 53 4.87 -5.65 7.10
CA LEU A 53 3.56 -5.97 7.65
C LEU A 53 2.49 -4.93 7.29
N LEU A 54 2.91 -3.68 7.05
CA LEU A 54 2.04 -2.58 6.61
C LEU A 54 1.50 -2.86 5.21
N MET A 55 2.40 -3.02 4.24
CA MET A 55 2.01 -3.17 2.85
C MET A 55 1.41 -4.55 2.56
N ASN A 56 1.74 -5.58 3.34
CA ASN A 56 1.05 -6.86 3.26
C ASN A 56 -0.44 -6.77 3.66
N GLN A 57 -0.88 -5.71 4.33
CA GLN A 57 -2.32 -5.44 4.53
C GLN A 57 -2.92 -4.84 3.25
N ALA A 58 -2.26 -3.84 2.67
CA ALA A 58 -2.69 -3.20 1.43
C ALA A 58 -2.78 -4.17 0.24
N LEU A 59 -1.79 -5.06 0.07
CA LEU A 59 -1.78 -6.04 -1.02
C LEU A 59 -2.90 -7.08 -0.93
N LYS A 60 -3.47 -7.33 0.25
CA LYS A 60 -4.60 -8.26 0.40
C LYS A 60 -5.89 -7.68 -0.16
N GLU A 61 -5.97 -6.37 -0.32
CA GLU A 61 -7.11 -5.70 -0.96
C GLU A 61 -7.01 -5.75 -2.49
N GLU A 62 -5.88 -6.19 -3.06
CA GLU A 62 -5.71 -6.43 -4.49
C GLU A 62 -6.29 -7.80 -4.96
N GLU A 63 -6.67 -8.68 -4.02
CA GLU A 63 -7.27 -10.00 -4.29
C GLU A 63 -8.79 -9.94 -4.55
#